data_AF-A0A3B0YUV9-F1
#
_entry.id   AF-A0A3B0YUV9-F1
#
_cell.length_a   1.000
_cell.length_b   1.000
_cell.length_c   1.000
_cell.angle_alpha   90.00
_cell.angle_beta   90.00
_cell.angle_gamma   90.00
#
_symmetry.space_group_name_H-M   'P 1'
#
loop_
_entity.id
_entity.type
_entity.pdbx_description
1 polymer ?
#
loop_
_entity_poly.entity_id
_entity_poly.type
_entity_poly.pdbx_seq_one_letter_code
_entity_poly.pdbx_strand_id
1 'polypeptide(L)'
;MDLSDLNELDINNIAGWPLPARIFIIALAFVGVLGLGYWLDIQDQRINLEKVEAKEVELRKTFEARAKKAANLAAYEQQLEEMKESFGAMLRQLPNKTEVAELLVDISQTGLASGLEFELFKPQAEAPKEFYAELPISIR
;
A
#
# COMPACT_ATOMS: atom_id res chain seq x y z
N MET A 1 -58.16 28.82 -29.35
CA MET A 1 -58.06 27.50 -30.00
C MET A 1 -59.09 26.65 -29.28
N ASP A 2 -60.22 26.40 -29.94
CA ASP A 2 -61.32 25.66 -29.32
C ASP A 2 -60.88 24.22 -29.04
N LEU A 3 -61.15 23.74 -27.83
CA LEU A 3 -60.83 22.36 -27.40
C LEU A 3 -61.60 21.32 -28.23
N SER A 4 -62.61 21.75 -28.98
CA SER A 4 -63.43 20.96 -29.89
C SER A 4 -62.65 20.41 -31.09
N ASP A 5 -61.66 21.15 -31.60
CA ASP A 5 -60.85 20.75 -32.78
C ASP A 5 -59.86 19.61 -32.47
N LEU A 6 -59.65 19.31 -31.18
CA LEU A 6 -58.79 18.20 -30.72
C LEU A 6 -59.56 16.87 -30.63
N ASN A 7 -60.90 16.90 -30.69
CA ASN A 7 -61.74 15.72 -30.54
C ASN A 7 -62.04 14.99 -31.87
N GLU A 8 -61.78 15.65 -33.01
CA GLU A 8 -61.91 15.09 -34.37
C GLU A 8 -60.56 14.65 -34.98
N LEU A 9 -59.56 14.37 -34.13
CA LEU A 9 -58.25 13.90 -34.58
C LEU A 9 -58.33 12.43 -35.06
N ASP A 10 -58.54 12.24 -36.36
CA ASP A 10 -58.44 10.93 -37.01
C ASP A 10 -56.96 10.57 -37.30
N ILE A 11 -56.51 9.45 -36.76
CA ILE A 11 -55.15 8.90 -36.91
C ILE A 11 -54.89 8.48 -38.36
N ASN A 12 -55.95 8.21 -39.14
CA ASN A 12 -55.83 7.87 -40.57
C ASN A 12 -55.64 9.11 -41.47
N ASN A 13 -55.84 10.33 -40.95
CA ASN A 13 -55.65 11.58 -41.69
C ASN A 13 -54.82 12.62 -40.90
N ILE A 14 -53.57 12.25 -40.60
CA ILE A 14 -52.59 13.07 -39.87
C ILE A 14 -52.28 14.41 -40.59
N ALA A 15 -52.44 14.46 -41.91
CA ALA A 15 -52.22 15.67 -42.70
C ALA A 15 -53.28 16.77 -42.46
N GLY A 16 -54.48 16.39 -42.02
CA GLY A 16 -55.60 17.29 -41.74
C GLY A 16 -55.56 17.96 -40.35
N TRP A 17 -54.67 17.53 -39.46
CA TRP A 17 -54.66 18.00 -38.06
C TRP A 17 -54.39 19.51 -37.95
N PRO A 18 -54.91 20.21 -36.94
CA PRO A 18 -54.57 21.61 -36.70
C PRO A 18 -53.05 21.79 -36.49
N LEU A 19 -52.47 22.88 -37.02
CA LEU A 19 -51.02 23.15 -37.01
C LEU A 19 -50.33 22.94 -35.64
N PRO A 20 -50.91 23.40 -34.50
CA PRO A 20 -50.29 23.21 -33.20
C PRO A 20 -50.19 21.74 -32.75
N ALA A 21 -51.17 20.90 -33.11
CA ALA A 21 -51.15 19.47 -32.80
C ALA A 21 -50.03 18.74 -33.57
N ARG A 22 -49.81 19.11 -34.85
CA ARG A 22 -48.71 18.58 -35.67
C ARG A 22 -47.35 18.96 -35.10
N ILE A 23 -47.17 20.22 -34.72
CA ILE A 23 -45.92 20.70 -34.11
C ILE A 23 -45.66 19.97 -32.79
N PHE A 24 -46.70 19.76 -31.98
CA PHE A 24 -46.57 19.06 -30.71
C PHE A 24 -46.08 17.61 -30.87
N ILE A 25 -46.65 16.84 -31.81
CA ILE A 25 -46.20 15.46 -32.06
C ILE A 25 -44.77 15.42 -32.61
N ILE A 26 -44.41 16.33 -33.51
CA ILE A 26 -43.03 16.41 -34.03
C ILE A 26 -42.05 16.74 -32.91
N ALA A 27 -42.39 17.70 -32.04
CA ALA A 27 -41.57 18.04 -30.88
C ALA A 27 -41.44 16.85 -29.91
N LEU A 28 -42.53 16.12 -29.65
CA LEU A 28 -42.53 14.93 -28.81
C LEU A 28 -41.65 13.83 -29.40
N ALA A 29 -41.76 13.56 -30.70
CA ALA A 29 -40.92 12.60 -31.40
C ALA A 29 -39.44 13.01 -31.37
N PHE A 30 -39.14 14.29 -31.56
CA PHE A 30 -37.78 14.83 -31.50
C PHE A 30 -37.16 14.64 -30.11
N VAL A 31 -37.89 15.00 -29.04
CA VAL A 31 -37.44 14.77 -27.66
C VAL A 31 -37.29 13.27 -27.37
N GLY A 32 -38.19 12.43 -27.89
CA GLY A 32 -38.11 10.98 -27.77
C GLY A 32 -36.84 10.41 -28.41
N VAL A 33 -36.50 10.83 -29.63
CA VAL A 33 -35.27 10.41 -30.32
C VAL A 33 -34.03 10.89 -29.57
N LEU A 34 -34.01 12.14 -29.09
CA LEU A 34 -32.88 12.65 -28.29
C LEU A 34 -32.72 11.91 -26.96
N GLY A 35 -33.84 11.63 -26.27
CA GLY A 35 -33.83 10.87 -25.02
C GLY A 35 -33.33 9.44 -25.22
N LEU A 36 -33.78 8.76 -26.27
CA LEU A 36 -33.31 7.42 -26.63
C LEU A 36 -31.84 7.42 -27.04
N GLY A 37 -31.39 8.39 -27.85
CA GLY A 37 -29.98 8.52 -28.22
C GLY A 37 -29.08 8.79 -27.01
N TYR A 38 -29.55 9.61 -26.06
CA TYR A 38 -28.83 9.85 -24.82
C TYR A 38 -28.73 8.59 -23.95
N TRP A 39 -29.84 7.85 -23.82
CA TRP A 39 -29.89 6.66 -22.97
C TRP A 39 -29.12 5.47 -23.55
N LEU A 40 -29.20 5.24 -24.87
CA LEU A 40 -28.59 4.08 -25.51
C LEU A 40 -27.07 4.22 -25.76
N ASP A 41 -26.56 5.44 -25.89
CA ASP A 41 -25.16 5.64 -26.32
C ASP A 41 -24.36 6.54 -25.36
N ILE A 42 -24.91 7.68 -24.97
CA ILE A 42 -24.17 8.70 -24.20
C ILE A 42 -23.95 8.26 -22.75
N GLN A 43 -24.92 7.55 -22.15
CA GLN A 43 -24.81 7.12 -20.76
C GLN A 43 -23.65 6.13 -20.55
N ASP A 44 -23.55 5.10 -21.40
CA ASP A 44 -22.50 4.08 -21.29
C ASP A 44 -21.12 4.65 -21.58
N GLN A 45 -21.01 5.56 -22.56
CA GLN A 45 -19.75 6.24 -22.86
C GLN A 45 -19.25 7.08 -21.67
N ARG A 46 -20.16 7.78 -20.95
CA ARG A 46 -19.79 8.55 -19.76
C ARG A 46 -19.27 7.68 -18.63
N ILE A 47 -19.93 6.54 -18.37
CA ILE A 47 -19.50 5.59 -17.34
C ILE A 47 -18.14 4.99 -17.70
N ASN A 48 -17.94 4.65 -18.97
CA ASN A 48 -16.67 4.09 -19.43
C ASN A 48 -15.53 5.13 -19.35
N LEU A 49 -15.82 6.38 -19.73
CA LEU A 49 -14.86 7.48 -19.60
C LEU A 49 -14.40 7.65 -18.15
N GLU A 50 -15.33 7.76 -17.21
CA GLU A 50 -15.02 7.92 -15.78
C GLU A 50 -14.17 6.74 -15.26
N LYS A 51 -14.49 5.52 -15.67
CA LYS A 51 -13.72 4.32 -15.32
C LYS A 51 -12.29 4.37 -15.85
N VAL A 52 -12.10 4.80 -17.10
CA VAL A 52 -10.78 4.88 -17.74
C VAL A 52 -9.95 6.01 -17.13
N GLU A 53 -10.55 7.17 -16.85
CA GLU A 53 -9.89 8.29 -16.19
C GLU A 53 -9.43 7.92 -14.77
N ALA A 54 -10.28 7.26 -13.98
CA ALA A 54 -9.91 6.78 -12.66
C ALA A 54 -8.72 5.82 -12.71
N LYS A 55 -8.72 4.92 -13.70
CA LYS A 55 -7.63 3.97 -13.93
C LYS A 55 -6.33 4.66 -14.37
N GLU A 56 -6.42 5.67 -15.23
CA GLU A 56 -5.27 6.48 -15.64
C GLU A 56 -4.58 7.13 -14.44
N VAL A 57 -5.36 7.77 -13.56
CA VAL A 57 -4.84 8.44 -12.36
C VAL A 57 -4.14 7.43 -11.43
N GLU A 58 -4.71 6.25 -11.25
CA GLU A 58 -4.09 5.18 -10.45
C GLU A 58 -2.76 4.70 -11.05
N LEU A 59 -2.75 4.42 -12.35
CA LEU A 59 -1.54 3.98 -13.05
C LEU A 59 -0.44 5.04 -13.01
N ARG A 60 -0.80 6.32 -13.20
CA ARG A 60 0.14 7.43 -13.14
C ARG A 60 0.78 7.56 -11.76
N LYS A 61 -0.02 7.51 -10.69
CA LYS A 61 0.49 7.51 -9.31
C LYS A 61 1.44 6.34 -9.06
N THR A 62 1.07 5.14 -9.54
CA THR A 62 1.90 3.94 -9.39
C THR A 62 3.22 4.07 -10.13
N PHE A 63 3.19 4.62 -11.35
CA PHE A 63 4.38 4.88 -12.14
C PHE A 63 5.29 5.90 -11.46
N GLU A 64 4.78 7.04 -11.01
CA GLU A 64 5.55 8.07 -10.33
C GLU A 64 6.24 7.52 -9.06
N ALA A 65 5.50 6.72 -8.26
CA ALA A 65 6.06 6.08 -7.07
C ALA A 65 7.20 5.10 -7.41
N ARG A 66 7.03 4.28 -8.45
CA ARG A 66 8.05 3.32 -8.90
C ARG A 66 9.26 4.01 -9.52
N ALA A 67 9.03 5.04 -10.34
CA ALA A 67 10.10 5.83 -10.96
C ALA A 67 10.96 6.52 -9.90
N LYS A 68 10.33 7.10 -8.86
CA LYS A 68 11.07 7.70 -7.74
C LYS A 68 11.92 6.68 -6.97
N LYS A 69 11.41 5.47 -6.76
CA LYS A 69 12.17 4.38 -6.12
C LYS A 69 13.34 3.92 -7.01
N ALA A 70 13.10 3.75 -8.31
CA ALA A 70 14.14 3.34 -9.26
C ALA A 70 15.25 4.39 -9.39
N ALA A 71 14.90 5.68 -9.44
CA ALA A 71 15.87 6.77 -9.51
C ALA A 71 16.79 6.84 -8.28
N ASN A 72 16.27 6.47 -7.10
CA ASN A 72 17.03 6.47 -5.86
C ASN A 72 17.67 5.11 -5.52
N LEU A 73 17.54 4.10 -6.38
CA LEU A 73 18.01 2.74 -6.09
C LEU A 73 19.51 2.72 -5.80
N ALA A 74 20.32 3.38 -6.61
CA ALA A 74 21.77 3.46 -6.41
C ALA A 74 22.15 4.10 -5.07
N ALA A 75 21.42 5.16 -4.66
CA ALA A 75 21.63 5.80 -3.36
C ALA A 75 21.25 4.89 -2.18
N TYR A 76 20.17 4.11 -2.32
CA TYR A 76 19.78 3.12 -1.31
C TYR A 76 20.76 1.95 -1.22
N GLU A 77 21.30 1.48 -2.35
CA GLU A 77 22.35 0.46 -2.37
C GLU A 77 23.61 0.93 -1.66
N GLN A 78 24.04 2.17 -1.92
CA GLN A 78 25.18 2.77 -1.23
C GLN A 78 24.95 2.90 0.28
N GLN A 79 23.78 3.38 0.71
CA GLN A 79 23.43 3.44 2.14
C GLN A 79 23.43 2.06 2.81
N LEU A 80 22.99 1.03 2.09
CA LEU A 80 22.99 -0.34 2.60
C LEU A 80 24.41 -0.88 2.77
N GLU A 81 25.32 -0.55 1.87
CA GLU A 81 26.74 -0.89 1.98
C GLU A 81 27.41 -0.16 3.17
N GLU A 82 27.18 1.15 3.31
CA GLU A 82 27.66 1.93 4.47
C GLU A 82 27.13 1.38 5.81
N MET A 83 25.85 0.96 5.83
CA MET A 83 25.24 0.35 7.01
C MET A 83 25.87 -1.01 7.35
N LYS A 84 26.18 -1.83 6.34
CA LYS A 84 26.89 -3.12 6.52
C LYS A 84 28.30 -2.92 7.05
N GLU A 85 29.04 -1.93 6.54
CA GLU A 85 30.38 -1.61 7.00
C GLU A 85 30.36 -1.17 8.48
N SER A 86 29.44 -0.26 8.81
CA SER A 86 29.23 0.21 10.18
C SER A 86 28.85 -0.93 11.13
N PHE A 87 27.97 -1.83 10.68
CA PHE A 87 27.57 -3.01 11.45
C PHE A 87 28.74 -3.98 11.66
N GLY A 88 29.56 -4.22 10.63
CA GLY A 88 30.77 -5.03 10.75
C GLY A 88 31.79 -4.44 11.74
N ALA A 89 31.93 -3.11 11.76
CA ALA A 89 32.76 -2.43 12.75
C ALA A 89 32.22 -2.63 14.18
N MET A 90 30.91 -2.52 14.39
CA MET A 90 30.27 -2.78 15.69
C MET A 90 30.44 -4.25 16.14
N LEU A 91 30.33 -5.22 15.22
CA LEU A 91 30.58 -6.63 15.55
C LEU A 91 32.03 -6.88 16.00
N ARG A 92 33.01 -6.20 15.40
CA ARG A 92 34.41 -6.28 15.84
C ARG A 92 34.65 -5.62 17.19
N GLN A 93 33.82 -4.65 17.55
CA GLN A 93 33.85 -4.02 18.87
C GLN A 93 33.18 -4.84 19.96
N LEU A 94 32.48 -5.94 19.63
CA LEU A 94 31.96 -6.89 20.63
C LEU A 94 33.12 -7.82 21.08
N PRO A 95 33.74 -7.57 22.26
CA PRO A 95 34.86 -8.36 22.75
C PRO A 95 34.31 -9.63 23.42
N ASN A 96 34.20 -10.73 22.68
CA ASN A 96 33.43 -11.88 23.18
C ASN A 96 34.25 -12.99 23.87
N LYS A 97 35.59 -12.93 23.90
CA LYS A 97 36.41 -14.05 24.42
C LYS A 97 37.40 -13.68 25.53
N THR A 98 37.97 -12.48 25.48
CA THR A 98 38.98 -12.03 26.46
C THR A 98 38.38 -11.62 27.80
N GLU A 99 37.13 -11.12 27.83
CA GLU A 99 36.50 -10.66 29.07
C GLU A 99 36.02 -11.80 29.98
N VAL A 100 35.79 -13.00 29.44
CA VAL A 100 35.34 -14.15 30.25
C VAL A 100 36.41 -14.52 31.28
N ALA A 101 37.68 -14.58 30.87
CA ALA A 101 38.78 -14.94 31.78
C ALA A 101 39.02 -13.90 32.88
N GLU A 102 38.85 -12.61 32.56
CA GLU A 102 38.98 -11.51 33.51
C GLU A 102 37.84 -11.53 34.54
N LEU A 103 36.60 -11.78 34.08
CA LEU A 103 35.44 -11.96 34.94
C LEU A 103 35.61 -13.10 35.96
N LEU A 104 36.30 -14.19 35.58
CA LEU A 104 36.61 -15.30 36.51
C LEU A 104 37.51 -14.85 37.65
N VAL A 105 38.51 -14.05 37.34
CA VAL A 105 39.48 -13.55 38.31
C VAL A 105 38.80 -12.57 39.26
N ASP A 106 37.99 -11.65 38.74
CA ASP A 106 37.26 -10.66 39.53
C ASP A 106 36.25 -11.29 40.50
N ILE A 107 35.47 -12.28 40.03
CA ILE A 107 34.52 -13.00 40.90
C ILE A 107 35.26 -13.74 42.01
N SER A 108 36.38 -14.40 41.68
CA SER A 108 37.17 -15.17 42.64
C SER A 108 37.79 -14.25 43.70
N GLN A 109 38.37 -13.12 43.31
CA GLN A 109 38.92 -12.13 44.23
C GLN A 109 37.84 -11.49 45.12
N THR A 110 36.68 -11.18 44.55
CA THR A 110 35.55 -10.59 45.28
C THR A 110 34.95 -11.56 46.31
N GLY A 111 34.82 -12.84 45.95
CA GLY A 111 34.32 -13.86 46.90
C GLY A 111 35.32 -14.16 48.01
N LEU A 112 36.62 -14.24 47.71
CA LEU A 112 37.67 -14.38 48.73
C LEU A 112 37.68 -13.18 49.70
N ALA A 113 37.55 -11.96 49.19
CA ALA A 113 37.44 -10.75 50.01
C ALA A 113 36.18 -10.73 50.89
N SER A 114 35.13 -11.46 50.47
CA SER A 114 33.88 -11.62 51.22
C SER A 114 33.89 -12.83 52.17
N GLY A 115 35.01 -13.56 52.27
CA GLY A 115 35.14 -14.74 53.12
C GLY A 115 34.49 -16.01 52.56
N LEU A 116 34.17 -16.04 51.26
CA LEU A 116 33.65 -17.21 50.56
C LEU A 116 34.79 -18.04 49.98
N GLU A 117 34.73 -19.35 50.17
CA GLU A 117 35.67 -20.31 49.59
C GLU A 117 34.97 -21.04 48.45
N PHE A 118 35.49 -20.90 47.22
CA PHE A 118 34.93 -21.56 46.05
C PHE A 118 35.60 -22.91 45.84
N GLU A 119 34.83 -24.00 45.83
CA GLU A 119 35.34 -25.36 45.64
C GLU A 119 35.40 -25.72 44.15
N LEU A 120 34.42 -25.28 43.36
CA LEU A 120 34.34 -25.64 41.94
C LEU A 120 33.74 -24.52 41.10
N PHE A 121 34.51 -24.06 40.12
CA PHE A 121 34.05 -23.20 39.04
C PHE A 121 34.09 -23.95 37.71
N LYS A 122 32.91 -24.26 37.14
CA LYS A 122 32.82 -25.08 35.92
C LYS A 122 32.00 -24.39 34.82
N PRO A 123 32.65 -23.88 33.76
CA PRO A 123 31.97 -23.45 32.54
C PRO A 123 31.26 -24.63 31.89
N GLN A 124 30.03 -24.43 31.44
CA GLN A 124 29.25 -25.39 30.67
C GLN A 124 29.38 -25.13 29.17
N ALA A 125 28.76 -25.97 28.34
CA ALA A 125 28.76 -25.78 26.89
C ALA A 125 28.01 -24.50 26.50
N GLU A 126 28.52 -23.77 25.51
CA GLU A 126 27.87 -22.59 24.96
C GLU A 126 26.49 -22.95 24.39
N ALA A 127 25.48 -22.14 24.74
CA ALA A 127 24.12 -22.24 24.23
C ALA A 127 23.89 -21.14 23.18
N PRO A 128 24.00 -21.46 21.88
CA PRO A 128 23.83 -20.47 20.82
C PRO A 128 22.37 -19.99 20.71
N LYS A 129 22.19 -18.69 20.53
CA LYS A 129 20.93 -17.99 20.21
C LYS A 129 21.07 -17.31 18.84
N GLU A 130 20.01 -16.66 18.36
CA GLU A 130 19.99 -16.04 17.02
C GLU A 130 21.08 -14.98 16.79
N PHE A 131 21.52 -14.28 17.84
CA PHE A 131 22.49 -13.18 17.73
C PHE A 131 23.59 -13.16 18.82
N TYR A 132 23.57 -14.11 19.75
CA TYR A 132 24.54 -14.20 20.86
C TYR A 132 24.67 -15.65 21.35
N ALA A 133 25.68 -15.96 22.16
CA ALA A 133 25.83 -17.25 22.81
C ALA A 133 25.89 -17.06 24.33
N GLU A 134 25.14 -17.87 25.07
CA GLU A 134 25.20 -17.90 26.54
C GLU A 134 26.25 -18.93 26.97
N LEU A 135 27.12 -18.59 27.94
CA LEU A 135 28.06 -19.52 28.57
C LEU A 135 27.62 -19.75 30.02
N PRO A 136 26.85 -20.81 30.32
CA PRO A 136 26.38 -21.06 31.68
C PRO A 136 27.55 -21.47 32.58
N ILE A 137 27.53 -21.01 33.82
CA ILE A 137 28.59 -21.27 34.80
C ILE A 137 27.98 -21.88 36.05
N SER A 138 28.53 -23.02 36.47
CA SER A 138 28.21 -23.63 37.76
C SER A 138 29.27 -23.27 38.79
N ILE A 139 28.84 -22.75 39.94
CA ILE A 139 29.69 -22.40 41.09
C ILE A 139 29.23 -23.23 42.29
N ARG A 140 30.18 -23.80 43.04
CA ARG A 140 29.97 -24.45 44.35
C ARG A 140 30.95 -23.92 45.37
#